data_AF-A0A920KAE6-F1
#
_entry.id   AF-A0A920KAE6-F1
#
_cell.length_a   1.000
_cell.length_b   1.000
_cell.length_c   1.000
_cell.angle_alpha   90.00
_cell.angle_beta   90.00
_cell.angle_gamma   90.00
#
_symmetry.space_group_name_H-M   'P 1'
#
loop_
_entity.id
_entity.type
_entity.pdbx_description
1 polymer ?
#
loop_
_entity_poly.entity_id
_entity_poly.type
_entity_poly.pdbx_seq_one_letter_code
_entity_poly.pdbx_strand_id
1 'polypeptide(L)'
;MLLPLSFGLLAAFGFAVMFALAKGLGENFSGQQLVFFRSLIALLIFMPFFFNNHDLLRTNRPKVHMLRAILGLGSMACLFVAAAKIPFTILTLIIFTMPLFVSLLSFPVLKERVGFLGSLSVVVGFIGITIAVDPF
;
A
#
# COMPACT_ATOMS: atom_id res chain seq x y z
N MET A 1 23.83 -5.09 -6.56
CA MET A 1 23.24 -4.15 -5.57
C MET A 1 22.51 -2.97 -6.22
N LEU A 2 22.88 -2.52 -7.43
CA LEU A 2 22.21 -1.41 -8.16
C LEU A 2 20.84 -1.79 -8.76
N LEU A 3 20.66 -3.02 -9.27
CA LEU A 3 19.42 -3.45 -9.95
C LEU A 3 18.15 -3.37 -9.06
N PRO A 4 18.15 -3.85 -7.79
CA PRO A 4 17.01 -3.70 -6.89
C PRO A 4 16.71 -2.24 -6.55
N LEU A 5 17.76 -1.40 -6.44
CA LEU A 5 17.62 0.02 -6.15
C LEU A 5 16.91 0.74 -7.31
N SER A 6 17.28 0.43 -8.55
CA SER A 6 16.63 0.96 -9.75
C SER A 6 15.15 0.59 -9.82
N PHE A 7 14.79 -0.66 -9.53
CA PHE A 7 13.38 -1.08 -9.47
C PHE A 7 12.61 -0.38 -8.35
N GLY A 8 13.22 -0.18 -7.19
CA GLY A 8 12.62 0.57 -6.07
C GLY A 8 12.34 2.03 -6.44
N LEU A 9 13.30 2.70 -7.09
CA LEU A 9 13.13 4.08 -7.55
C LEU A 9 12.05 4.22 -8.63
N LEU A 10 12.01 3.29 -9.60
CA LEU A 10 10.98 3.28 -10.64
C LEU A 10 9.58 3.07 -10.04
N ALA A 11 9.46 2.15 -9.07
CA ALA A 11 8.21 1.94 -8.34
C ALA A 11 7.79 3.19 -7.57
N ALA A 12 8.72 3.81 -6.82
CA ALA A 12 8.45 5.03 -6.06
C ALA A 12 8.00 6.18 -6.96
N PHE A 13 8.64 6.36 -8.12
CA PHE A 13 8.23 7.33 -9.12
C PHE A 13 6.81 7.06 -9.63
N GLY A 14 6.49 5.80 -9.97
CA GLY A 14 5.14 5.41 -10.38
C GLY A 14 4.08 5.68 -9.31
N PHE A 15 4.39 5.42 -8.03
CA PHE A 15 3.51 5.75 -6.91
C PHE A 15 3.32 7.26 -6.77
N ALA A 16 4.37 8.06 -6.89
CA ALA A 16 4.29 9.52 -6.78
C ALA A 16 3.40 10.12 -7.87
N VAL A 17 3.59 9.71 -9.14
CA VAL A 17 2.75 10.14 -10.26
C VAL A 17 1.29 9.76 -10.02
N MET A 18 1.05 8.54 -9.55
CA MET A 18 -0.29 8.05 -9.25
C MET A 18 -0.98 8.87 -8.14
N PHE A 19 -0.30 9.18 -7.04
CA PHE A 19 -0.86 10.02 -5.98
C PHE A 19 -1.15 11.44 -6.46
N ALA A 20 -0.26 12.04 -7.26
CA ALA A 20 -0.46 13.38 -7.81
C ALA A 20 -1.70 13.44 -8.72
N LEU A 21 -1.83 12.48 -9.64
CA LEU A 21 -3.00 12.37 -10.52
C LEU A 21 -4.29 12.10 -9.72
N ALA A 22 -4.24 11.20 -8.74
CA ALA A 22 -5.38 10.87 -7.91
C ALA A 22 -5.87 12.09 -7.10
N LYS A 23 -4.93 12.91 -6.60
CA LYS A 23 -5.27 14.15 -5.89
C LYS A 23 -5.91 15.18 -6.82
N GLY A 24 -5.35 15.40 -8.02
CA GLY A 24 -5.90 16.35 -8.99
C GLY A 24 -7.28 15.94 -9.54
N LEU A 25 -7.53 14.64 -9.68
CA LEU A 25 -8.83 14.12 -10.12
C LEU A 25 -9.85 14.01 -8.97
N GLY A 26 -9.38 13.95 -7.72
CA GLY A 26 -10.23 13.82 -6.53
C GLY A 26 -11.15 15.01 -6.26
N GLU A 27 -10.90 16.17 -6.87
CA GLU A 27 -11.80 17.33 -6.81
C GLU A 27 -13.07 17.13 -7.66
N ASN A 28 -12.98 16.33 -8.73
CA ASN A 28 -14.05 16.16 -9.72
C ASN A 28 -14.71 14.77 -9.68
N PHE A 29 -14.02 13.77 -9.15
CA PHE A 29 -14.47 12.37 -9.16
C PHE A 29 -14.53 11.78 -7.75
N SER A 30 -15.52 10.93 -7.51
CA SER A 30 -15.60 10.23 -6.23
C SER A 30 -14.46 9.22 -6.09
N GLY A 31 -14.03 8.99 -4.85
CA GLY A 31 -12.97 8.04 -4.56
C GLY A 31 -13.21 6.63 -5.11
N GLN A 32 -14.48 6.18 -5.10
CA GLN A 32 -14.85 4.87 -5.67
C GLN A 32 -14.65 4.82 -7.19
N GLN A 33 -14.97 5.90 -7.91
CA GLN A 33 -14.76 5.97 -9.36
C GLN A 33 -13.26 5.89 -9.69
N LEU A 34 -12.41 6.61 -8.95
CA LEU A 34 -10.96 6.54 -9.11
C LEU A 34 -10.43 5.11 -8.92
N VAL A 35 -10.85 4.42 -7.86
CA VAL A 35 -10.43 3.02 -7.59
C VAL A 35 -10.91 2.07 -8.66
N PHE A 36 -12.15 2.24 -9.12
CA PHE A 36 -12.75 1.42 -10.17
C PHE A 36 -11.96 1.57 -11.47
N PHE A 37 -11.77 2.79 -11.97
CA PHE A 37 -11.04 3.04 -13.21
C PHE A 37 -9.57 2.60 -13.11
N ARG A 38 -8.90 2.87 -11.98
CA ARG A 38 -7.55 2.36 -11.71
C ARG A 38 -7.48 0.84 -11.86
N SER A 39 -8.40 0.12 -11.22
CA SER A 39 -8.40 -1.35 -11.22
C SER A 39 -8.77 -1.91 -12.59
N LEU A 40 -9.68 -1.25 -13.30
CA LEU A 40 -10.09 -1.61 -14.66
C LEU A 40 -8.94 -1.43 -15.66
N ILE A 41 -8.26 -0.28 -15.63
CA ILE A 41 -7.11 -0.01 -16.50
C ILE A 41 -5.99 -1.01 -16.21
N ALA A 42 -5.68 -1.27 -14.93
CA ALA A 42 -4.70 -2.28 -14.56
C ALA A 42 -5.10 -3.66 -15.12
N LEU A 43 -6.37 -4.05 -14.98
CA LEU A 43 -6.86 -5.31 -15.53
C LEU A 43 -6.68 -5.38 -17.05
N LEU A 44 -7.06 -4.33 -17.78
CA LEU A 44 -6.92 -4.27 -19.24
C LEU A 44 -5.48 -4.35 -19.71
N ILE A 45 -4.55 -3.69 -19.01
CA ILE A 45 -3.10 -3.74 -19.33
C ILE A 45 -2.54 -5.15 -19.10
N PHE A 46 -2.95 -5.82 -18.02
CA PHE A 46 -2.46 -7.17 -17.71
C PHE A 46 -3.23 -8.28 -18.44
N MET A 47 -4.45 -8.04 -18.92
CA MET A 47 -5.27 -8.98 -19.68
C MET A 47 -4.52 -9.68 -20.83
N PRO A 48 -3.81 -8.98 -21.75
CA PRO A 48 -3.07 -9.62 -22.84
C PRO A 48 -1.98 -10.59 -22.38
N PHE A 49 -1.36 -10.34 -21.23
CA PHE A 49 -0.32 -11.22 -20.68
C PHE A 49 -0.89 -12.57 -20.22
N PHE A 50 -2.16 -12.61 -19.84
CA PHE A 50 -2.82 -13.83 -19.37
C PHE A 50 -3.31 -14.73 -20.51
N PHE A 51 -3.60 -14.18 -21.69
CA PHE A 51 -4.01 -14.97 -22.86
C PHE A 51 -2.88 -15.84 -23.42
N ASN A 52 -1.64 -15.39 -23.33
CA ASN A 52 -0.49 -16.15 -23.85
C ASN A 52 0.04 -17.22 -22.88
N ASN A 53 -0.32 -17.17 -21.59
CA ASN A 53 0.21 -18.05 -20.56
C ASN A 53 -0.83 -18.32 -19.47
N HIS A 54 -1.77 -19.24 -19.75
CA HIS A 54 -2.81 -19.64 -18.80
C HIS A 54 -2.28 -20.19 -17.47
N ASP A 55 -1.06 -20.73 -17.45
CA ASP A 55 -0.41 -21.19 -16.21
C ASP A 55 -0.09 -20.03 -15.24
N LEU A 56 0.02 -18.78 -15.71
CA LEU A 56 0.20 -17.61 -14.83
C LEU A 56 -1.04 -17.31 -13.98
N LEU A 57 -2.24 -17.71 -14.45
CA LEU A 57 -3.48 -17.59 -13.69
C LEU A 57 -3.64 -18.72 -12.66
N ARG A 58 -2.87 -19.81 -12.80
CA ARG A 58 -2.99 -20.99 -11.96
C ARG A 58 -2.32 -20.74 -10.61
N THR A 59 -3.10 -20.20 -9.68
CA THR A 59 -2.57 -19.90 -8.34
C THR A 59 -2.62 -21.13 -7.44
N ASN A 60 -1.48 -21.50 -6.87
CA ASN A 60 -1.36 -22.65 -5.97
C ASN A 60 -1.89 -22.35 -4.54
N ARG A 61 -2.31 -21.09 -4.28
CA ARG A 61 -2.77 -20.60 -2.97
C ARG A 61 -3.99 -19.66 -3.08
N PRO A 62 -5.14 -20.12 -3.60
CA PRO A 62 -6.31 -19.27 -3.85
C PRO A 62 -6.84 -18.59 -2.58
N LYS A 63 -6.77 -19.27 -1.43
CA LYS A 63 -7.19 -18.71 -0.13
C LYS A 63 -6.39 -17.45 0.26
N VAL A 64 -5.07 -17.46 0.04
CA VAL A 64 -4.20 -16.33 0.37
C VAL A 64 -4.42 -15.17 -0.59
N HIS A 65 -4.61 -15.47 -1.89
CA HIS A 65 -4.98 -14.45 -2.87
C HIS A 65 -6.31 -13.78 -2.55
N MET A 66 -7.32 -14.57 -2.15
CA MET A 66 -8.64 -14.03 -1.80
C MET A 66 -8.58 -13.20 -0.53
N LEU A 67 -7.86 -13.66 0.51
CA LEU A 67 -7.64 -12.88 1.73
C LEU A 67 -6.92 -11.56 1.43
N ARG A 68 -5.89 -11.58 0.59
CA ARG A 68 -5.16 -10.37 0.15
C ARG A 68 -6.09 -9.39 -0.58
N ALA A 69 -6.96 -9.90 -1.46
CA ALA A 69 -7.92 -9.07 -2.18
C ALA A 69 -8.94 -8.42 -1.22
N ILE A 70 -9.52 -9.19 -0.30
CA ILE A 70 -10.50 -8.68 0.68
C ILE A 70 -9.86 -7.66 1.62
N LEU A 71 -8.68 -7.97 2.18
CA LEU A 71 -7.96 -7.03 3.06
C LEU A 71 -7.54 -5.76 2.31
N GLY A 72 -7.12 -5.87 1.05
CA GLY A 72 -6.77 -4.72 0.22
C GLY A 72 -7.97 -3.83 -0.08
N LEU A 73 -9.11 -4.43 -0.45
CA LEU A 73 -10.36 -3.69 -0.69
C LEU A 73 -10.87 -3.02 0.58
N GLY A 74 -10.87 -3.74 1.71
CA GLY A 74 -11.24 -3.20 3.02
C GLY A 74 -10.32 -2.05 3.46
N SER A 75 -9.01 -2.21 3.28
CA SER A 75 -8.02 -1.16 3.55
C SER A 75 -8.29 0.10 2.72
N MET A 76 -8.57 -0.05 1.42
CA MET A 76 -8.90 1.08 0.56
C MET A 76 -10.21 1.75 0.98
N ALA A 77 -11.26 0.99 1.27
CA ALA A 77 -12.53 1.54 1.75
C ALA A 77 -12.33 2.35 3.05
N CYS A 78 -11.58 1.81 4.01
CA CYS A 78 -11.23 2.52 5.24
C CYS A 78 -10.44 3.80 4.96
N LEU A 79 -9.48 3.76 4.03
CA LEU A 79 -8.66 4.92 3.67
C LEU A 79 -9.50 6.03 3.04
N PHE A 80 -10.49 5.69 2.20
CA PHE A 80 -11.42 6.68 1.66
C PHE A 80 -12.32 7.28 2.74
N VAL A 81 -12.86 6.46 3.64
CA VAL A 81 -13.66 6.95 4.78
C VAL A 81 -12.84 7.86 5.67
N ALA A 82 -11.58 7.50 5.95
CA ALA A 82 -10.67 8.35 6.72
C ALA A 82 -10.38 9.65 5.96
N ALA A 83 -9.99 9.59 4.69
CA ALA A 83 -9.69 10.77 3.88
C ALA A 83 -10.88 11.76 3.79
N ALA A 84 -12.12 11.26 3.86
CA ALA A 84 -13.32 12.10 3.88
C ALA A 84 -13.62 12.73 5.25
N LYS A 85 -13.10 12.17 6.35
CA LYS A 85 -13.43 12.57 7.73
C LYS A 85 -12.32 13.30 8.46
N ILE A 86 -11.06 13.13 8.06
CA ILE A 86 -9.89 13.73 8.73
C ILE A 86 -9.03 14.53 7.76
N PRO A 87 -8.29 15.54 8.26
CA PRO A 87 -7.30 16.28 7.47
C PRO A 87 -6.26 15.37 6.82
N PHE A 88 -5.81 15.73 5.61
CA PHE A 88 -4.81 14.96 4.85
C PHE A 88 -3.48 14.75 5.61
N THR A 89 -3.10 15.70 6.45
CA THR A 89 -1.93 15.58 7.33
C THR A 89 -2.08 14.38 8.28
N ILE A 90 -3.20 14.30 9.00
CA ILE A 90 -3.50 13.18 9.93
C ILE A 90 -3.60 11.85 9.17
N LEU A 91 -4.19 11.86 7.96
CA LEU A 91 -4.25 10.68 7.11
C LEU A 91 -2.85 10.14 6.79
N THR A 92 -1.93 11.02 6.40
CA THR A 92 -0.55 10.65 6.04
C THR A 92 0.22 10.12 7.25
N LEU A 93 -0.01 10.69 8.43
CA LEU A 93 0.58 10.24 9.69
C LEU A 93 0.12 8.83 10.07
N ILE A 94 -1.16 8.53 9.91
CA ILE A 94 -1.69 7.16 10.09
C ILE A 94 -1.01 6.20 9.11
N ILE A 95 -0.84 6.59 7.84
CA ILE A 95 -0.15 5.76 6.85
C ILE A 95 1.31 5.53 7.23
N PHE A 96 2.00 6.52 7.81
CA PHE A 96 3.37 6.34 8.28
C PHE A 96 3.49 5.37 9.46
N THR A 97 2.43 5.06 10.19
CA THR A 97 2.45 3.99 11.21
C THR A 97 2.45 2.57 10.62
N MET A 98 2.19 2.40 9.32
CA MET A 98 2.18 1.09 8.66
C MET A 98 3.41 0.21 8.94
N PRO A 99 4.67 0.71 8.91
CA PRO A 99 5.85 -0.10 9.20
C PRO A 99 5.82 -0.73 10.60
N LEU A 100 5.18 -0.08 11.58
CA LEU A 100 5.03 -0.60 12.94
C LEU A 100 4.09 -1.80 12.95
N PHE A 101 2.93 -1.66 12.30
CA PHE A 101 1.98 -2.75 12.16
C PHE A 101 2.55 -3.89 11.33
N VAL A 102 3.27 -3.60 10.25
CA VAL A 102 3.95 -4.62 9.43
C VAL A 102 4.98 -5.37 10.27
N SER A 103 5.81 -4.67 11.05
CA SER A 103 6.78 -5.34 11.92
C SER A 103 6.11 -6.14 13.03
N LEU A 104 5.05 -5.63 13.65
CA LEU A 104 4.32 -6.34 14.70
C LEU A 104 3.64 -7.60 14.16
N LEU A 105 3.04 -7.51 12.96
CA LEU A 105 2.38 -8.65 12.31
C LEU A 105 3.37 -9.60 11.61
N SER A 106 4.62 -9.20 11.38
CA SER A 106 5.63 -10.06 10.74
C SER A 106 5.87 -11.37 11.52
N PHE A 107 5.84 -11.30 12.86
CA PHE A 107 6.03 -12.46 13.73
C PHE A 107 4.89 -13.49 13.61
N PRO A 108 3.60 -13.15 13.81
CA PRO A 108 2.51 -14.12 13.68
C PRO A 108 2.21 -14.50 12.21
N VAL A 109 2.37 -13.59 11.25
CA VAL A 109 1.95 -13.82 9.84
C VAL A 109 3.06 -14.45 9.01
N LEU A 110 4.30 -13.96 9.14
CA LEU A 110 5.45 -14.44 8.36
C LEU A 110 6.27 -15.50 9.11
N LYS A 111 6.07 -15.65 10.43
CA LYS A 111 6.89 -16.50 11.32
C LYS A 111 8.38 -16.11 11.34
N GLU A 112 8.71 -14.91 10.88
CA GLU A 112 10.05 -14.37 10.97
C GLU A 112 10.28 -13.78 12.37
N ARG A 113 11.39 -14.14 13.01
CA ARG A 113 11.77 -13.54 14.29
C ARG A 113 12.38 -12.18 14.03
N VAL A 114 11.68 -11.12 14.44
CA VAL A 114 12.23 -9.77 14.44
C VAL A 114 13.37 -9.74 15.46
N GLY A 115 14.61 -9.59 14.99
CA GLY A 115 15.78 -9.45 15.85
C GLY A 115 15.72 -8.16 16.69
N PHE A 116 16.58 -8.07 17.71
CA PHE A 116 16.65 -6.91 18.60
C PHE A 116 16.77 -5.57 17.84
N LEU A 117 17.59 -5.52 16.80
CA LEU A 117 17.75 -4.35 15.92
C LEU A 117 16.47 -4.01 15.13
N GLY A 118 15.68 -5.02 14.75
CA GLY A 118 14.40 -4.82 14.08
C GLY A 118 13.37 -4.18 15.02
N SER A 119 13.29 -4.66 16.27
CA SER A 119 12.45 -4.05 17.30
C SER A 119 12.87 -2.62 17.62
N LEU A 120 14.17 -2.36 17.70
CA LEU A 120 14.69 -1.00 17.91
C LEU A 120 14.33 -0.06 16.75
N SER A 121 14.40 -0.55 15.50
CA SER A 121 14.04 0.22 14.31
C SER A 121 12.55 0.62 14.30
N VAL A 122 11.67 -0.25 14.81
CA VAL A 122 10.24 0.03 15.00
C VAL A 122 10.03 1.16 16.02
N VAL A 123 10.70 1.07 17.17
CA VAL A 123 10.59 2.10 18.22
C VAL A 123 11.10 3.46 17.71
N VAL A 124 12.25 3.48 17.04
CA VAL A 124 12.81 4.70 16.44
C VAL A 124 11.87 5.27 15.37
N GLY A 125 11.30 4.43 14.51
CA GLY A 125 10.30 4.84 13.52
C GLY A 125 9.05 5.45 14.15
N PHE A 126 8.56 4.87 15.26
CA PHE A 126 7.41 5.41 15.99
C PHE A 126 7.69 6.79 16.59
N ILE A 127 8.85 6.97 17.21
CA ILE A 127 9.27 8.28 17.74
C ILE A 127 9.34 9.32 16.62
N GLY A 128 9.91 8.96 15.46
CA GLY A 128 9.97 9.84 14.30
C GLY A 128 8.60 10.27 13.80
N ILE A 129 7.62 9.36 13.79
CA ILE A 129 6.23 9.69 13.41
C ILE A 129 5.61 10.65 14.43
N THR A 130 5.74 10.38 15.73
CA THR A 130 5.17 11.25 16.78
C THR A 130 5.69 12.68 16.69
N ILE A 131 6.99 12.87 16.40
CA ILE A 131 7.57 14.21 16.18
C ILE A 131 7.00 14.86 14.91
N ALA A 132 6.76 14.09 13.86
CA ALA A 132 6.17 14.60 12.62
C ALA A 132 4.67 14.94 12.76
N VAL A 133 3.94 14.32 13.71
CA VAL A 133 2.52 14.57 13.96
C VAL A 133 2.29 15.98 14.48
N ASP A 134 3.14 16.42 15.40
CA ASP A 134 3.02 17.70 16.08
C ASP A 134 4.43 18.26 16.26
N PRO A 135 4.91 19.07 15.29
CA PRO A 135 6.26 19.61 15.35
C PRO A 135 6.31 20.81 16.32
N PHE A 136 6.01 20.56 17.60
CA PHE A 136 6.07 21.50 18.74
C PHE A 136 5.16 22.75 18.68
#